data_AF-A0A9D0VJZ3-F1
#
_entry.id   AF-A0A9D0VJZ3-F1
#
_cell.length_a   1.000
_cell.length_b   1.000
_cell.length_c   1.000
_cell.angle_alpha   90.00
_cell.angle_beta   90.00
_cell.angle_gamma   90.00
#
_symmetry.space_group_name_H-M   'P 1'
#
loop_
_entity.id
_entity.type
_entity.pdbx_description
1 polymer ?
#
loop_
_entity_poly.entity_id
_entity_poly.type
_entity_poly.pdbx_seq_one_letter_code
_entity_poly.pdbx_strand_id
1 'polypeptide(L)'
;MRLLQRSGFGILEHQPWTEWPMEIDGDVVWVSCRGDLLVEATETALAPPGSRFIAEVKTGLRAPDPTHPSTRRQLLEYLAAFDVDGVLLIDMERGQIHAVAFPLGSAQPA
;
A
#
# COMPACT_ATOMS: atom_id res chain seq x y z
N MET A 1 -5.45 -13.95 0.77
CA MET A 1 -4.27 -14.75 1.16
C MET A 1 -3.79 -15.71 0.09
N ARG A 2 -4.59 -16.67 -0.38
CA ARG A 2 -4.18 -17.53 -1.51
C ARG A 2 -3.87 -16.77 -2.80
N LEU A 3 -4.56 -15.65 -3.05
CA LEU A 3 -4.30 -14.77 -4.19
C LEU A 3 -2.87 -14.22 -4.14
N LEU A 4 -2.50 -13.56 -3.03
CA LEU A 4 -1.14 -13.04 -2.80
C LEU A 4 -0.06 -14.11 -2.98
N GLN A 5 -0.23 -15.26 -2.32
CA GLN A 5 0.72 -16.37 -2.41
C GLN A 5 0.90 -16.86 -3.85
N ARG A 6 -0.20 -17.05 -4.60
CA ARG A 6 -0.17 -17.44 -6.02
C ARG A 6 0.41 -16.37 -6.93
N SER A 7 0.36 -15.11 -6.51
CA SER A 7 0.90 -13.97 -7.25
C SER A 7 2.32 -13.59 -6.81
N GLY A 8 2.97 -14.43 -6.00
CA GLY A 8 4.37 -14.26 -5.62
C GLY A 8 4.60 -13.33 -4.44
N PHE A 9 3.67 -13.28 -3.48
CA PHE A 9 3.81 -12.50 -2.25
C PHE A 9 3.64 -13.37 -1.00
N GLY A 10 4.55 -13.20 -0.03
CA GLY A 10 4.41 -13.71 1.34
C GLY A 10 3.74 -12.68 2.24
N ILE A 11 2.90 -13.12 3.18
CA ILE A 11 2.31 -12.21 4.19
C ILE A 11 3.22 -12.21 5.40
N LEU A 12 3.67 -11.02 5.81
CA LEU A 12 4.48 -10.84 7.00
C LEU A 12 3.60 -10.55 8.22
N GLU A 13 2.60 -9.69 8.06
CA GLU A 13 1.74 -9.26 9.16
C GLU A 13 0.30 -8.99 8.70
N HIS A 14 -0.65 -9.31 9.56
CA HIS A 14 -2.04 -8.92 9.40
C HIS A 14 -2.32 -7.68 10.23
N GLN A 15 -2.96 -6.69 9.60
CA GLN A 15 -3.36 -5.44 10.25
C GLN A 15 -2.20 -4.68 10.89
N PRO A 16 -1.07 -4.48 10.17
CA PRO A 16 0.10 -3.81 10.72
C PRO A 16 -0.26 -2.41 11.18
N TRP A 17 0.33 -2.00 12.29
CA TRP A 17 0.10 -0.71 12.93
C TRP A 17 1.42 0.01 13.14
N THR A 18 1.40 1.33 12.98
CA THR A 18 2.56 2.21 13.23
C THR A 18 2.10 3.57 13.74
N GLU A 19 2.99 4.27 14.42
CA GLU A 19 2.88 5.70 14.68
C GLU A 19 3.89 6.45 13.83
N TRP A 20 3.48 7.60 13.31
CA TRP A 20 4.33 8.45 12.50
C TRP A 20 4.15 9.92 12.89
N PRO A 21 5.23 10.72 12.80
CA PRO A 21 5.18 12.12 13.22
C PRO A 21 4.53 12.99 12.14
N MET A 22 3.72 13.93 12.58
CA MET A 22 3.20 15.04 11.78
C MET A 22 3.54 16.34 12.48
N GLU A 23 4.26 17.22 11.81
CA GLU A 23 4.58 18.55 12.33
C GLU A 23 3.41 19.51 12.06
N ILE A 24 2.93 20.18 13.10
CA ILE A 24 1.90 21.23 13.03
C ILE A 24 2.44 22.45 13.75
N ASP A 25 2.67 23.54 13.02
CA ASP A 25 3.17 24.81 13.57
C ASP A 25 4.46 24.68 14.41
N GLY A 26 5.32 23.72 14.06
CA GLY A 26 6.58 23.41 14.74
C GLY A 26 6.47 22.38 15.87
N ASP A 27 5.25 21.95 16.22
CA ASP A 27 5.01 20.89 17.20
C ASP A 27 4.85 19.53 16.51
N VAL A 28 5.55 18.51 17.02
CA VAL A 28 5.40 17.13 16.54
C VAL A 28 4.21 16.47 17.20
N VAL A 29 3.22 16.10 16.40
CA VAL A 29 2.06 15.30 16.78
C VAL A 29 2.21 13.91 16.19
N TRP A 30 2.16 12.88 17.04
CA TRP A 30 2.18 11.50 16.60
C TRP A 30 0.78 11.05 16.23
N VAL A 31 0.63 10.49 15.04
CA VAL A 31 -0.63 9.92 14.54
C VAL A 31 -0.42 8.45 14.22
N SER A 32 -1.49 7.66 14.35
CA SER A 32 -1.43 6.23 14.06
C SER A 32 -1.92 5.93 12.66
N CYS A 33 -1.31 4.94 12.02
CA CYS A 33 -1.75 4.40 10.75
C CYS A 33 -1.87 2.87 10.87
N ARG A 34 -2.90 2.31 10.26
CA ARG A 34 -3.15 0.87 10.24
C ARG A 34 -3.43 0.43 8.82
N GLY A 35 -2.58 -0.45 8.29
CA GLY A 35 -2.78 -1.10 7.01
C GLY A 35 -3.58 -2.39 7.16
N ASP A 36 -3.99 -2.99 6.05
CA ASP A 36 -4.67 -4.29 6.08
C ASP A 36 -3.69 -5.45 6.22
N LEU A 37 -2.58 -5.40 5.49
CA LEU A 37 -1.55 -6.43 5.43
C LEU A 37 -0.18 -5.80 5.16
N LEU A 38 0.86 -6.33 5.79
CA LEU A 38 2.24 -6.18 5.35
C LEU A 38 2.64 -7.43 4.58
N VAL A 39 3.16 -7.26 3.37
CA VAL A 39 3.55 -8.36 2.50
C VAL A 39 4.95 -8.14 1.95
N GLU A 40 5.61 -9.22 1.55
CA GLU A 40 6.92 -9.21 0.90
C GLU A 40 6.81 -9.91 -0.46
N ALA A 41 7.42 -9.31 -1.48
CA ALA A 41 7.60 -9.94 -2.78
C ALA A 41 8.55 -11.13 -2.67
N THR A 42 8.11 -12.29 -3.15
CA THR A 42 8.95 -13.50 -3.22
C THR A 42 9.32 -13.80 -4.67
N GLU A 43 8.34 -14.16 -5.50
CA GLU A 43 8.53 -14.51 -6.91
C GLU A 43 7.42 -13.88 -7.76
N THR A 44 7.56 -12.59 -8.05
CA THR A 44 6.55 -11.81 -8.80
C THR A 44 7.19 -10.91 -9.84
N ALA A 45 6.46 -10.59 -10.90
CA ALA A 45 6.90 -9.64 -11.92
C ALA A 45 6.69 -8.17 -11.49
N LEU A 46 5.97 -7.93 -10.39
CA LEU A 46 5.62 -6.59 -9.94
C LEU A 46 6.77 -5.86 -9.22
N ALA A 47 7.72 -6.60 -8.62
CA ALA A 47 8.84 -6.05 -7.86
C ALA A 47 9.95 -7.09 -7.65
N PRO A 48 11.19 -6.67 -7.33
CA PRO A 48 12.25 -7.58 -6.91
C PRO A 48 11.89 -8.38 -5.65
N PRO A 49 12.45 -9.60 -5.48
CA PRO A 49 12.33 -10.36 -4.23
C PRO A 49 12.84 -9.56 -3.01
N GLY A 50 12.13 -9.65 -1.89
CA GLY A 50 12.43 -8.93 -0.65
C GLY A 50 11.82 -7.53 -0.55
N SER A 51 11.25 -6.99 -1.63
CA SER A 51 10.52 -5.72 -1.55
C SER A 51 9.26 -5.84 -0.70
N ARG A 52 9.06 -4.90 0.23
CA ARG A 52 7.93 -4.89 1.18
C ARG A 52 6.85 -3.93 0.74
N PHE A 53 5.61 -4.30 1.01
CA PHE A 53 4.44 -3.51 0.63
C PHE A 53 3.38 -3.50 1.73
N ILE A 54 2.71 -2.37 1.91
CA ILE A 54 1.38 -2.37 2.54
C ILE A 54 0.34 -2.69 1.48
N ALA A 55 -0.48 -3.70 1.72
CA ALA A 55 -1.53 -4.12 0.80
C ALA A 55 -2.92 -3.79 1.37
N GLU A 56 -3.67 -2.93 0.67
CA GLU A 56 -5.07 -2.59 0.96
C GLU A 56 -6.01 -3.60 0.29
N VAL A 57 -6.93 -4.19 1.05
CA VAL A 57 -7.88 -5.18 0.54
C VAL A 57 -9.23 -4.51 0.31
N LYS A 58 -9.71 -4.49 -0.94
CA LYS A 58 -11.06 -4.03 -1.25
C LYS A 58 -11.96 -5.20 -1.64
N THR A 59 -13.15 -5.23 -1.05
CA THR A 59 -14.25 -6.16 -1.38
C THR A 59 -15.45 -5.35 -1.88
N GLY A 60 -16.25 -5.93 -2.77
CA GLY A 60 -17.44 -5.29 -3.33
C GLY A 60 -17.27 -4.53 -4.65
N LEU A 61 -18.40 -4.26 -5.30
CA LEU A 61 -18.52 -3.75 -6.68
C LEU A 61 -18.11 -2.27 -6.86
N ARG A 62 -18.01 -1.50 -5.77
CA ARG A 62 -17.64 -0.08 -5.84
C ARG A 62 -16.15 0.09 -5.55
N ALA A 63 -15.43 0.21 -6.67
CA ALA A 63 -14.14 0.89 -6.80
C ALA A 63 -12.98 0.40 -5.91
N PRO A 64 -12.29 -0.68 -6.31
CA PRO A 64 -10.84 -0.75 -6.19
C PRO A 64 -10.20 0.22 -7.19
N ASP A 65 -10.62 1.49 -7.15
CA ASP A 65 -10.07 2.54 -8.01
C ASP A 65 -9.02 3.34 -7.23
N PRO A 66 -7.72 3.14 -7.52
CA PRO A 66 -6.66 3.91 -6.87
C PRO A 66 -6.71 5.40 -7.25
N THR A 67 -7.48 5.78 -8.28
CA THR A 67 -7.69 7.17 -8.69
C THR A 67 -8.82 7.85 -7.91
N HIS A 68 -9.63 7.11 -7.16
CA HIS A 68 -10.62 7.70 -6.26
C HIS A 68 -9.91 8.48 -5.14
N PRO A 69 -10.28 9.75 -4.87
CA PRO A 69 -9.50 10.62 -3.97
C PRO A 69 -9.26 10.07 -2.56
N SER A 70 -10.23 9.37 -1.97
CA SER A 70 -10.06 8.79 -0.62
C SER A 70 -9.06 7.64 -0.61
N THR A 71 -9.20 6.70 -1.56
CA THR A 71 -8.28 5.57 -1.73
C THR A 71 -6.87 6.08 -2.03
N ARG A 72 -6.73 7.05 -2.93
CA ARG A 72 -5.42 7.64 -3.26
C ARG A 72 -4.75 8.25 -2.02
N ARG A 73 -5.50 9.00 -1.20
CA ARG A 73 -4.98 9.60 0.03
C ARG A 73 -4.57 8.55 1.06
N GLN A 74 -5.36 7.50 1.23
CA GLN A 74 -5.02 6.36 2.10
C GLN A 74 -3.73 5.67 1.65
N LEU A 75 -3.58 5.41 0.35
CA LEU A 75 -2.36 4.78 -0.21
C LEU A 75 -1.12 5.67 -0.06
N LEU A 76 -1.27 7.00 -0.21
CA LEU A 76 -0.20 7.96 0.05
C LEU A 76 0.20 7.98 1.53
N GLU A 77 -0.76 7.91 2.43
CA GLU A 77 -0.49 7.84 3.88
C GLU A 77 0.32 6.59 4.22
N TYR A 78 -0.01 5.43 3.66
CA TYR A 78 0.76 4.21 3.89
C TYR A 78 2.23 4.35 3.48
N LEU A 79 2.52 4.98 2.33
CA LEU A 79 3.89 5.22 1.89
C LEU A 79 4.65 6.21 2.78
N ALA A 80 3.95 7.13 3.44
CA ALA A 80 4.55 8.09 4.36
C ALA A 80 4.76 7.49 5.76
N ALA A 81 3.84 6.63 6.21
CA ALA A 81 3.81 6.11 7.58
C ALA A 81 4.62 4.82 7.76
N PHE A 82 4.69 3.97 6.74
CA PHE A 82 5.39 2.67 6.81
C PHE A 82 6.71 2.70 6.02
N ASP A 83 7.74 2.07 6.57
CA ASP A 83 9.02 1.82 5.89
C ASP A 83 8.86 0.63 4.91
N VAL A 84 8.28 0.90 3.75
CA VAL A 84 7.98 -0.06 2.68
C VAL A 84 8.37 0.47 1.31
N ASP A 85 8.62 -0.44 0.36
CA ASP A 85 9.03 -0.09 -1.01
C ASP A 85 7.84 0.32 -1.90
N GLY A 86 6.61 0.06 -1.47
CA GLY A 86 5.43 0.39 -2.23
C GLY A 86 4.11 0.04 -1.54
N VAL A 87 3.01 0.20 -2.28
CA VAL A 87 1.68 -0.20 -1.85
C VAL A 87 0.99 -1.04 -2.91
N LEU A 88 0.20 -2.01 -2.45
CA LEU A 88 -0.64 -2.86 -3.31
C LEU A 88 -2.11 -2.56 -3.05
N LEU A 89 -2.90 -2.56 -4.12
CA LEU A 89 -4.36 -2.62 -4.03
C LEU A 89 -4.82 -4.01 -4.47
N ILE A 90 -5.48 -4.73 -3.57
CA ILE A 90 -6.00 -6.07 -3.82
C ILE A 90 -7.49 -5.98 -4.11
N ASP A 91 -7.87 -6.23 -5.35
CA ASP A 91 -9.26 -6.41 -5.77
C ASP A 91 -9.65 -7.88 -5.59
N MET A 92 -10.37 -8.18 -4.51
CA MET A 92 -10.80 -9.54 -4.21
C MET A 92 -11.95 -10.02 -5.10
N GLU A 93 -12.73 -9.11 -5.70
CA GLU A 93 -13.83 -9.47 -6.60
C GLU A 93 -13.30 -9.93 -7.95
N ARG A 94 -12.32 -9.20 -8.50
CA ARG A 94 -11.69 -9.54 -9.78
C ARG A 94 -10.50 -10.48 -9.64
N GLY A 95 -10.01 -10.70 -8.42
CA GLY A 95 -8.82 -11.49 -8.16
C GLY A 95 -7.55 -10.85 -8.73
N GLN A 96 -7.47 -9.51 -8.68
CA GLN A 96 -6.36 -8.73 -9.23
C GLN A 96 -5.55 -8.05 -8.13
N ILE A 97 -4.25 -7.89 -8.37
CA ILE A 97 -3.34 -7.13 -7.53
C ILE A 97 -2.76 -6.02 -8.39
N HIS A 98 -2.90 -4.79 -7.93
CA HIS A 98 -2.31 -3.62 -8.57
C HIS A 98 -1.18 -3.10 -7.70
N ALA A 99 0.03 -3.04 -8.24
CA ALA A 99 1.08 -2.22 -7.66
C ALA A 99 0.77 -0.75 -7.97
N VAL A 100 0.68 0.08 -6.94
CA VAL A 100 0.42 1.52 -7.07
C VAL A 100 1.68 2.26 -6.69
N ALA A 101 2.25 3.00 -7.64
CA ALA A 101 3.45 3.80 -7.45
C ALA A 101 3.13 5.29 -7.58
N PHE A 102 3.79 6.10 -6.75
CA PHE A 102 3.71 7.56 -6.81
C PHE A 102 5.11 8.08 -7.15
N PRO A 103 5.40 8.43 -8.42
CA PRO A 103 6.70 8.96 -8.82
C PRO A 103 6.84 10.42 -8.35
N LEU A 104 6.98 10.61 -7.04
CA LEU A 104 7.15 11.91 -6.40
C LEU A 104 8.55 12.46 -6.74
N GLY A 105 8.63 13.70 -7.23
CA GLY A 105 9.90 14.40 -7.47
C GLY A 105 10.35 14.57 -8.92
N SER A 106 9.67 13.98 -9.91
CA SER A 106 10.00 14.19 -11.34
C SER A 106 8.84 13.87 -12.28
N ALA A 107 7.65 14.42 -12.01
CA ALA A 107 6.54 14.34 -12.95
C ALA A 107 6.55 15.59 -13.84
N GLN A 108 7.01 15.44 -15.08
CA GLN A 108 6.75 16.43 -16.12
C GLN A 108 5.45 15.99 -16.82
N PRO A 109 4.39 16.83 -16.87
CA PRO A 109 3.22 16.50 -17.66
C PRO A 109 3.65 16.38 -19.13
N ALA A 110 3.14 15.35 -19.81
CA ALA A 110 3.19 15.28 -21.26
C ALA A 110 2.32 16.38 -21.89
#